data_AF-A0A7S3ECL9-F1
#
_entry.id   AF-A0A7S3ECL9-F1
#
_cell.length_a   1.000
_cell.length_b   1.000
_cell.length_c   1.000
_cell.angle_alpha   90.00
_cell.angle_beta   90.00
_cell.angle_gamma   90.00
#
_symmetry.space_group_name_H-M   'P 1'
#
loop_
_entity.id
_entity.type
_entity.pdbx_description
1 polymer ?
#
loop_
_entity_poly.entity_id
_entity_poly.type
_entity_poly.pdbx_seq_one_letter_code
_entity_poly.pdbx_strand_id
1 'polypeptide(L)'
;MEPDLEWEVLGRRERQLRRLRFSEMVTQDQIDVPAQRTAELAGRGGREVLGLEGAEAVIPDGHQEGGQTSEGGFVFEDHPADVIIHAWASTIEGAFCACARGMSAYMTDLASVEETVSKRISAAGTGDERSALEGLLDACLLRFMLDGVVTKNVFNLDLKVDPKLQLWEVSADSSGDTFDPKKHSQGTEVKAITKSNTTVVRGKTRVDVYVIVDI
;
A
#
# COMPACT_ATOMS: atom_id res chain seq x y z
N MET A 1 24.18 -3.56 42.29
CA MET A 1 22.75 -3.33 42.04
C MET A 1 22.69 -2.69 40.67
N GLU A 2 22.55 -3.51 39.64
CA GLU A 2 22.35 -3.09 38.24
C GLU A 2 21.34 -4.07 37.65
N PRO A 3 20.27 -3.58 37.02
CA PRO A 3 19.51 -4.39 36.07
C PRO A 3 19.30 -3.61 34.78
N ASP A 4 20.09 -3.86 33.72
CA ASP A 4 19.80 -3.30 32.38
C ASP A 4 20.38 -4.14 31.22
N LEU A 5 20.49 -5.47 31.40
CA LEU A 5 21.00 -6.39 30.36
C LEU A 5 19.95 -7.38 29.82
N GLU A 6 18.70 -7.34 30.31
CA GLU A 6 17.67 -8.30 29.87
C GLU A 6 16.93 -7.90 28.58
N TRP A 7 16.83 -6.61 28.25
CA TRP A 7 16.05 -6.14 27.09
C TRP A 7 16.76 -6.39 25.74
N GLU A 8 18.10 -6.36 25.69
CA GLU A 8 18.86 -6.64 24.46
C GLU A 8 18.91 -8.14 24.10
N VAL A 9 18.72 -9.02 25.09
CA VAL A 9 18.72 -10.47 24.89
C VAL A 9 17.34 -10.95 24.40
N LEU A 10 16.26 -10.37 24.91
CA LEU A 10 14.89 -10.64 24.45
C LEU A 10 14.68 -10.19 22.98
N GLY A 11 15.18 -9.01 22.60
CA GLY A 11 15.09 -8.50 21.23
C GLY A 11 15.93 -9.26 20.18
N ARG A 12 16.89 -10.10 20.60
CA ARG A 12 17.62 -11.04 19.72
C ARG A 12 16.94 -12.40 19.60
N ARG A 13 16.23 -12.86 20.63
CA ARG A 13 15.49 -14.14 20.60
C ARG A 13 14.20 -14.07 19.77
N GLU A 14 13.48 -12.95 19.76
CA GLU A 14 12.28 -12.79 18.91
C GLU A 14 12.61 -12.73 17.41
N ARG A 15 13.80 -12.22 17.04
CA ARG A 15 14.29 -12.19 15.65
C ARG A 15 14.72 -13.56 15.13
N GLN A 16 15.18 -14.47 15.99
CA GLN A 16 15.50 -15.85 15.59
C GLN A 16 14.25 -16.74 15.51
N LEU A 17 13.23 -16.52 16.34
CA LEU A 17 12.03 -17.37 16.39
C LEU A 17 11.07 -17.17 15.21
N ARG A 18 11.10 -16.03 14.51
CA ARG A 18 10.38 -15.85 13.23
C ARG A 18 11.04 -16.58 12.05
N ARG A 19 12.29 -17.01 12.17
CA ARG A 19 13.03 -17.71 11.11
C ARG A 19 12.79 -19.22 11.06
N LEU A 20 12.13 -19.80 12.07
CA LEU A 20 11.95 -21.25 12.21
C LEU A 20 10.53 -21.76 11.91
N ARG A 21 9.58 -20.90 11.51
CA ARG A 21 8.24 -21.32 11.06
C ARG A 21 7.93 -20.96 9.59
N PHE A 22 8.94 -20.95 8.74
CA PHE A 22 8.76 -20.71 7.31
C PHE A 22 9.32 -21.85 6.43
N SER A 23 9.85 -22.91 7.04
CA SER A 23 10.54 -24.00 6.35
C SER A 23 9.70 -25.27 6.14
N GLU A 24 8.44 -25.35 6.56
CA GLU A 24 7.66 -26.60 6.51
C GLU A 24 6.27 -26.51 5.85
N MET A 25 5.92 -25.40 5.18
CA MET A 25 4.68 -25.34 4.41
C MET A 25 4.93 -24.62 3.09
N VAL A 26 5.16 -25.40 2.04
CA VAL A 26 4.50 -25.36 0.71
C VAL A 26 5.28 -26.35 -0.16
N THR A 27 4.85 -27.61 -0.13
CA THR A 27 5.14 -28.57 -1.20
C THR A 27 4.09 -28.40 -2.28
N GLN A 28 4.57 -28.20 -3.51
CA GLN A 28 3.99 -28.62 -4.78
C GLN A 28 2.47 -28.47 -4.95
N ASP A 29 2.05 -27.56 -5.84
CA ASP A 29 1.16 -27.98 -6.92
C ASP A 29 1.37 -27.10 -8.16
N GLN A 30 1.58 -27.78 -9.27
CA GLN A 30 1.72 -27.19 -10.59
C GLN A 30 0.35 -26.84 -11.14
N ILE A 31 0.21 -25.64 -11.70
CA ILE A 31 -0.93 -25.32 -12.57
C ILE A 31 -0.37 -24.85 -13.90
N ASP A 32 -0.67 -25.68 -14.89
CA ASP A 32 -0.40 -25.55 -16.32
C ASP A 32 -1.25 -24.40 -16.90
N VAL A 33 -0.64 -23.46 -17.63
CA VAL A 33 -1.37 -22.38 -18.33
C VAL A 33 -1.30 -22.66 -19.84
N PRO A 34 -2.42 -22.93 -20.52
CA PRO A 34 -2.40 -23.17 -21.96
C PRO A 34 -2.24 -21.86 -22.73
N ALA A 35 -1.19 -21.81 -23.56
CA ALA A 35 -0.99 -20.80 -24.58
C ALA A 35 -2.01 -20.98 -25.71
N GLN A 36 -2.82 -19.96 -26.01
CA GLN A 36 -3.38 -19.72 -27.35
C GLN A 36 -4.21 -18.43 -27.42
N ARG A 37 -3.67 -17.41 -28.10
CA ARG A 37 -4.28 -16.76 -29.29
C ARG A 37 -3.48 -15.51 -29.67
N THR A 38 -2.43 -15.73 -30.45
CA THR A 38 -1.84 -14.76 -31.37
C THR A 38 -2.17 -15.23 -32.78
N ALA A 39 -3.02 -14.49 -33.51
CA ALA A 39 -3.04 -14.38 -34.97
C ALA A 39 -4.40 -13.83 -35.42
N GLU A 40 -4.49 -12.53 -35.66
CA GLU A 40 -5.23 -11.95 -36.78
C GLU A 40 -4.90 -10.47 -36.86
N LEU A 41 -3.92 -10.14 -37.72
CA LEU A 41 -3.74 -8.87 -38.45
C LEU A 41 -2.35 -8.90 -39.11
N ALA A 42 -2.17 -9.81 -40.06
CA ALA A 42 -1.08 -9.73 -41.03
C ALA A 42 -1.70 -9.36 -42.38
N GLY A 43 -1.47 -8.13 -42.84
CA GLY A 43 -1.94 -7.71 -44.15
C GLY A 43 -1.75 -6.25 -44.51
N ARG A 44 -0.48 -5.80 -44.62
CA ARG A 44 0.09 -4.99 -45.74
C ARG A 44 1.22 -4.04 -45.30
N GLY A 45 2.44 -4.49 -45.59
CA GLY A 45 3.55 -3.75 -46.22
C GLY A 45 4.02 -2.39 -45.68
N GLY A 46 5.29 -2.32 -45.26
CA GLY A 46 6.07 -1.08 -45.22
C GLY A 46 7.16 -1.08 -44.16
N ARG A 47 8.38 -0.65 -44.51
CA ARG A 47 9.63 -0.73 -43.74
C ARG A 47 9.71 0.19 -42.51
N GLU A 48 10.70 -0.14 -41.69
CA GLU A 48 11.56 0.69 -40.83
C GLU A 48 11.36 0.66 -39.31
N VAL A 49 12.51 0.68 -38.66
CA VAL A 49 12.84 0.44 -37.25
C VAL A 49 12.79 1.78 -36.52
N LEU A 50 12.41 1.82 -35.24
CA LEU A 50 12.87 2.70 -34.13
C LEU A 50 11.73 3.13 -33.19
N GLY A 51 12.03 3.15 -31.88
CA GLY A 51 11.34 4.02 -30.90
C GLY A 51 10.43 3.31 -29.91
N LEU A 52 11.00 2.87 -28.78
CA LEU A 52 10.26 2.69 -27.54
C LEU A 52 10.07 4.08 -26.91
N GLU A 53 9.05 4.82 -27.33
CA GLU A 53 8.58 6.03 -26.63
C GLU A 53 7.05 6.08 -26.68
N GLY A 54 6.42 6.29 -25.52
CA GLY A 54 5.01 6.68 -25.43
C GLY A 54 4.01 5.57 -25.10
N ALA A 55 4.16 4.91 -23.95
CA ALA A 55 2.99 4.38 -23.25
C ALA A 55 2.49 5.47 -22.30
N GLU A 56 1.64 6.37 -22.80
CA GLU A 56 0.81 7.21 -21.93
C GLU A 56 -0.14 6.29 -21.17
N ALA A 57 -0.07 6.33 -19.83
CA ALA A 57 -1.07 5.71 -18.99
C ALA A 57 -2.41 6.38 -19.28
N VAL A 58 -3.37 5.60 -19.78
CA VAL A 58 -4.75 6.05 -19.96
C VAL A 58 -5.37 6.18 -18.57
N ILE A 59 -5.63 7.42 -18.14
CA ILE A 59 -6.34 7.74 -16.89
C ILE A 59 -7.85 7.64 -17.18
N PRO A 60 -8.62 6.77 -16.51
CA PRO A 60 -10.06 6.70 -16.67
C PRO A 60 -10.77 7.93 -16.06
N ASP A 61 -11.74 8.50 -16.78
CA ASP A 61 -12.59 9.60 -16.27
C ASP A 61 -13.67 9.06 -15.32
N GLY A 62 -13.56 9.38 -14.03
CA GLY A 62 -14.56 9.06 -13.00
C GLY A 62 -14.03 9.23 -11.58
N HIS A 63 -13.88 10.48 -11.12
CA HIS A 63 -13.29 10.79 -9.81
C HIS A 63 -14.34 11.16 -8.76
N GLN A 64 -14.31 10.51 -7.58
CA GLN A 64 -14.97 11.02 -6.37
C GLN A 64 -14.01 11.92 -5.55
N GLU A 65 -14.56 12.85 -4.76
CA GLU A 65 -13.82 13.88 -4.03
C GLU A 65 -12.67 13.31 -3.17
N GLY A 66 -11.47 13.87 -3.37
CA GLY A 66 -10.23 13.40 -2.79
C GLY A 66 -9.57 14.44 -1.87
N GLY A 67 -8.74 13.99 -0.92
CA GLY A 67 -8.03 14.88 -0.01
C GLY A 67 -6.70 15.38 -0.58
N GLN A 68 -6.42 16.68 -0.46
CA GLN A 68 -5.12 17.26 -0.85
C GLN A 68 -4.38 17.88 0.34
N THR A 69 -3.05 17.72 0.36
CA THR A 69 -2.11 18.42 1.24
C THR A 69 -0.97 18.99 0.41
N SER A 70 -0.11 19.82 1.02
CA SER A 70 1.10 20.34 0.37
C SER A 70 2.08 19.25 -0.08
N GLU A 71 1.94 18.03 0.44
CA GLU A 71 2.85 16.91 0.18
C GLU A 71 2.28 15.90 -0.83
N GLY A 72 1.00 15.98 -1.18
CA GLY A 72 0.36 15.01 -2.07
C GLY A 72 -1.16 14.99 -1.96
N GLY A 73 -1.79 14.02 -2.60
CA GLY A 73 -3.24 13.84 -2.55
C GLY A 73 -3.66 12.43 -2.92
N PHE A 74 -4.97 12.18 -2.83
CA PHE A 74 -5.59 10.95 -3.29
C PHE A 74 -6.97 11.26 -3.88
N VAL A 75 -7.47 10.36 -4.74
CA VAL A 75 -8.86 10.31 -5.25
C VAL A 75 -9.31 8.85 -5.31
N PHE A 76 -10.62 8.66 -5.48
CA PHE A 76 -11.21 7.34 -5.70
C PHE A 76 -11.69 7.22 -7.15
N GLU A 77 -11.42 6.07 -7.75
CA GLU A 77 -11.93 5.69 -9.07
C GLU A 77 -12.87 4.48 -8.94
N ASP A 78 -13.98 4.53 -9.68
CA ASP A 78 -15.01 3.49 -9.64
C ASP A 78 -14.53 2.20 -10.31
N HIS A 79 -14.61 1.08 -9.59
CA HIS A 79 -14.48 -0.27 -10.12
C HIS A 79 -15.78 -1.04 -9.81
N PRO A 80 -16.32 -1.88 -10.70
CA PRO A 80 -17.67 -2.44 -10.56
C PRO A 80 -17.94 -3.29 -9.31
N ALA A 81 -16.90 -3.71 -8.58
CA ALA A 81 -17.02 -4.49 -7.34
C ALA A 81 -16.08 -4.02 -6.21
N ASP A 82 -15.18 -3.08 -6.48
CA ASP A 82 -14.13 -2.63 -5.55
C ASP A 82 -13.98 -1.12 -5.65
N VAL A 83 -13.09 -0.52 -4.86
CA VAL A 83 -12.64 0.85 -5.12
C VAL A 83 -11.15 0.88 -5.43
N ILE A 84 -10.77 1.72 -6.39
CA ILE A 84 -9.37 2.05 -6.64
C ILE A 84 -9.05 3.33 -5.88
N ILE A 85 -8.05 3.26 -5.01
CA ILE A 85 -7.42 4.42 -4.39
C ILE A 85 -6.26 4.83 -5.28
N HIS A 86 -6.38 5.99 -5.92
CA HIS A 86 -5.27 6.65 -6.61
C HIS A 86 -4.68 7.70 -5.70
N ALA A 87 -3.40 7.58 -5.34
CA ALA A 87 -2.69 8.53 -4.51
C ALA A 87 -1.39 9.00 -5.17
N TRP A 88 -0.94 10.21 -4.85
CA TRP A 88 0.27 10.77 -5.42
C TRP A 88 1.00 11.72 -4.45
N ALA A 89 2.30 11.85 -4.66
CA ALA A 89 3.16 12.82 -3.96
C ALA A 89 4.45 13.07 -4.74
N SER A 90 5.25 14.06 -4.33
CA SER A 90 6.57 14.31 -4.93
C SER A 90 7.58 13.17 -4.71
N THR A 91 7.39 12.35 -3.66
CA THR A 91 8.22 11.20 -3.31
C THR A 91 7.40 9.91 -3.18
N ILE A 92 8.06 8.75 -3.24
CA ILE A 92 7.36 7.46 -3.05
C ILE A 92 6.81 7.34 -1.62
N GLU A 93 7.56 7.82 -0.64
CA GLU A 93 7.17 7.83 0.76
C GLU A 93 5.91 8.68 0.96
N GLY A 94 5.86 9.86 0.35
CA GLY A 94 4.67 10.72 0.39
C GLY A 94 3.47 10.05 -0.27
N ALA A 95 3.67 9.33 -1.38
CA ALA A 95 2.58 8.69 -2.12
C ALA A 95 2.00 7.51 -1.31
N PHE A 96 2.87 6.77 -0.60
CA PHE A 96 2.46 5.70 0.31
C PHE A 96 1.67 6.27 1.50
N CYS A 97 2.15 7.35 2.12
CA CYS A 97 1.42 8.04 3.18
C CYS A 97 0.06 8.57 2.68
N ALA A 98 0.02 9.17 1.50
CA ALA A 98 -1.22 9.65 0.89
C ALA A 98 -2.21 8.51 0.61
N CYS A 99 -1.74 7.35 0.16
CA CYS A 99 -2.57 6.17 -0.05
C CYS A 99 -3.19 5.64 1.26
N ALA A 100 -2.40 5.59 2.34
CA ALA A 100 -2.89 5.18 3.65
C ALA A 100 -3.96 6.14 4.21
N ARG A 101 -3.79 7.45 3.95
CA ARG A 101 -4.81 8.46 4.24
C ARG A 101 -6.05 8.27 3.38
N GLY A 102 -5.88 7.98 2.09
CA GLY A 102 -6.99 7.70 1.17
C GLY A 102 -7.84 6.53 1.61
N MET A 103 -7.22 5.42 2.01
CA MET A 103 -7.92 4.26 2.56
C MET A 103 -8.74 4.63 3.80
N SER A 104 -8.14 5.38 4.74
CA SER A 104 -8.83 5.79 5.97
C SER A 104 -9.96 6.78 5.70
N ALA A 105 -9.79 7.66 4.70
CA ALA A 105 -10.81 8.60 4.25
C ALA A 105 -12.02 7.91 3.58
N TYR A 106 -11.80 6.75 2.98
CA TYR A 106 -12.89 5.94 2.43
C TYR A 106 -13.77 5.33 3.53
N MET A 107 -13.17 5.05 4.69
CA MET A 107 -13.85 4.46 5.84
C MET A 107 -14.58 5.49 6.72
N THR A 108 -14.08 6.72 6.79
CA THR A 108 -14.67 7.80 7.62
C THR A 108 -14.16 9.18 7.19
N ASP A 109 -14.93 10.24 7.50
CA ASP A 109 -14.47 11.62 7.29
C ASP A 109 -13.30 11.97 8.22
N LEU A 110 -12.11 12.11 7.64
CA LEU A 110 -10.88 12.45 8.37
C LEU A 110 -10.87 13.86 8.98
N ALA A 111 -11.78 14.76 8.57
CA ALA A 111 -11.90 16.07 9.20
C ALA A 111 -12.36 15.96 10.66
N SER A 112 -13.20 14.96 10.95
CA SER A 112 -13.73 14.69 12.29
C SER A 112 -12.74 13.95 13.20
N VAL A 113 -11.80 13.19 12.62
CA VAL A 113 -10.78 12.41 13.35
C VAL A 113 -9.76 13.36 13.97
N GLU A 114 -9.40 13.17 15.24
CA GLU A 114 -8.36 13.94 15.92
C GLU A 114 -7.05 13.15 16.01
N GLU A 115 -5.91 13.81 16.23
CA GLU A 115 -4.60 13.15 16.34
C GLU A 115 -4.21 12.92 17.81
N THR A 116 -5.07 12.22 18.56
CA THR A 116 -4.89 12.00 20.01
C THR A 116 -4.07 10.77 20.35
N VAL A 117 -3.97 9.81 19.44
CA VAL A 117 -3.19 8.58 19.57
C VAL A 117 -2.18 8.52 18.44
N SER A 118 -0.91 8.26 18.79
CA SER A 118 0.16 8.04 17.81
C SER A 118 0.82 6.69 18.02
N LYS A 119 1.19 6.02 16.92
CA LYS A 119 1.92 4.74 16.96
C LYS A 119 2.81 4.64 15.73
N ARG A 120 4.02 4.12 15.92
CA ARG A 120 4.86 3.72 14.80
C ARG A 120 4.40 2.37 14.27
N ILE A 121 4.07 2.32 13.00
CA ILE A 121 3.68 1.11 12.28
C ILE A 121 4.84 0.64 11.41
N SER A 122 4.97 -0.67 11.23
CA SER A 122 5.99 -1.25 10.36
C SER A 122 5.48 -2.52 9.69
N ALA A 123 5.96 -2.73 8.48
CA ALA A 123 5.68 -3.91 7.68
C ALA A 123 6.90 -4.28 6.84
N ALA A 124 6.93 -5.52 6.36
CA ALA A 124 7.94 -5.98 5.42
C ALA A 124 7.27 -6.83 4.35
N GLY A 125 7.74 -6.70 3.13
CA GLY A 125 7.29 -7.45 1.97
C GLY A 125 8.47 -7.89 1.12
N THR A 126 8.26 -8.91 0.29
CA THR A 126 9.28 -9.45 -0.62
C THR A 126 8.93 -9.15 -2.07
N GLY A 127 9.95 -9.13 -2.93
CA GLY A 127 9.81 -8.88 -4.36
C GLY A 127 10.10 -7.42 -4.71
N ASP A 128 9.16 -6.53 -4.41
CA ASP A 128 9.27 -5.12 -4.83
C ASP A 128 8.57 -4.13 -3.87
N GLU A 129 8.66 -2.85 -4.20
CA GLU A 129 8.12 -1.72 -3.43
C GLU A 129 6.61 -1.79 -3.18
N ARG A 130 5.84 -2.48 -4.03
CA ARG A 130 4.39 -2.64 -3.85
C ARG A 130 4.08 -3.46 -2.61
N SER A 131 4.90 -4.48 -2.35
CA SER A 131 4.74 -5.31 -1.15
C SER A 131 4.89 -4.51 0.15
N ALA A 132 5.71 -3.45 0.14
CA ALA A 132 5.83 -2.53 1.26
C ALA A 132 4.62 -1.60 1.39
N LEU A 133 4.08 -1.08 0.28
CA LEU A 133 2.83 -0.31 0.29
C LEU A 133 1.67 -1.15 0.83
N GLU A 134 1.48 -2.36 0.31
CA GLU A 134 0.44 -3.28 0.76
C GLU A 134 0.58 -3.59 2.25
N GLY A 135 1.80 -3.85 2.72
CA GLY A 135 2.06 -4.07 4.14
C GLY A 135 1.77 -2.84 5.02
N LEU A 136 2.05 -1.63 4.54
CA LEU A 136 1.70 -0.39 5.24
C LEU A 136 0.19 -0.24 5.37
N LEU A 137 -0.56 -0.48 4.29
CA LEU A 137 -2.01 -0.41 4.27
C LEU A 137 -2.63 -1.50 5.15
N ASP A 138 -2.14 -2.74 5.08
CA ASP A 138 -2.53 -3.84 5.97
C ASP A 138 -2.31 -3.46 7.45
N ALA A 139 -1.18 -2.81 7.78
CA ALA A 139 -0.89 -2.37 9.14
C ALA A 139 -1.87 -1.28 9.63
N CYS A 140 -2.23 -0.33 8.77
CA CYS A 140 -3.27 0.68 9.05
C CYS A 140 -4.65 0.04 9.24
N LEU A 141 -5.02 -0.89 8.37
CA LEU A 141 -6.32 -1.58 8.44
C LEU A 141 -6.42 -2.46 9.69
N LEU A 142 -5.36 -3.23 9.99
CA LEU A 142 -5.28 -4.04 11.22
C LEU A 142 -5.38 -3.17 12.47
N ARG A 143 -4.76 -1.98 12.47
CA ARG A 143 -4.88 -1.03 13.58
C ARG A 143 -6.32 -0.58 13.80
N PHE A 144 -7.08 -0.35 12.73
CA PHE A 144 -8.50 -0.06 12.85
C PHE A 144 -9.29 -1.28 13.34
N MET A 145 -9.11 -2.45 12.73
CA MET A 145 -9.87 -3.66 13.07
C MET A 145 -9.63 -4.17 14.50
N LEU A 146 -8.39 -4.08 14.99
CA LEU A 146 -8.01 -4.62 16.31
C LEU A 146 -8.11 -3.59 17.43
N ASP A 147 -7.63 -2.37 17.19
CA ASP A 147 -7.55 -1.32 18.22
C ASP A 147 -8.70 -0.31 18.12
N GLY A 148 -9.52 -0.38 17.06
CA GLY A 148 -10.55 0.62 16.77
C GLY A 148 -9.99 1.98 16.38
N VAL A 149 -8.69 2.10 16.08
CA VAL A 149 -8.04 3.40 15.83
C VAL A 149 -8.04 3.72 14.34
N VAL A 150 -8.66 4.83 13.97
CA VAL A 150 -8.60 5.38 12.62
C VAL A 150 -7.25 6.06 12.42
N THR A 151 -6.59 5.83 11.29
CA THR A 151 -5.35 6.52 10.94
C THR A 151 -5.68 7.79 10.15
N LYS A 152 -5.58 8.96 10.80
CA LYS A 152 -5.76 10.25 10.13
C LYS A 152 -4.57 10.63 9.26
N ASN A 153 -3.37 10.42 9.78
CA ASN A 153 -2.14 10.85 9.13
C ASN A 153 -1.05 9.78 9.26
N VAL A 154 -0.17 9.75 8.26
CA VAL A 154 1.01 8.90 8.22
C VAL A 154 2.17 9.78 7.76
N PHE A 155 3.27 9.78 8.50
CA PHE A 155 4.41 10.66 8.28
C PHE A 155 5.71 10.00 8.77
N ASN A 156 6.86 10.63 8.50
CA ASN A 156 8.19 10.08 8.81
C ASN A 156 8.37 8.64 8.28
N LEU A 157 7.94 8.40 7.05
CA LEU A 157 8.03 7.07 6.44
C LEU A 157 9.47 6.81 6.00
N ASP A 158 10.03 5.71 6.51
CA ASP A 158 11.30 5.14 6.09
C ASP A 158 11.04 3.89 5.24
N LEU A 159 11.63 3.87 4.05
CA LEU A 159 11.64 2.71 3.16
C LEU A 159 13.07 2.16 3.04
N LYS A 160 13.25 0.90 3.44
CA LYS A 160 14.56 0.21 3.42
C LYS A 160 14.49 -0.99 2.50
N VAL A 161 15.59 -1.22 1.78
CA VAL A 161 15.69 -2.31 0.80
C VAL A 161 16.91 -3.17 1.09
N ASP A 162 16.71 -4.47 1.23
CA ASP A 162 17.79 -5.46 1.09
C ASP A 162 17.73 -6.06 -0.32
N PRO A 163 18.61 -5.61 -1.25
CA PRO A 163 18.59 -6.08 -2.62
C PRO A 163 19.00 -7.56 -2.76
N LYS A 164 19.72 -8.13 -1.79
CA LYS A 164 20.12 -9.54 -1.84
C LYS A 164 18.94 -10.45 -1.51
N LEU A 165 18.10 -10.01 -0.57
CA LEU A 165 16.92 -10.76 -0.13
C LEU A 165 15.64 -10.36 -0.88
N GLN A 166 15.71 -9.32 -1.74
CA GLN A 166 14.54 -8.69 -2.35
C GLN A 166 13.51 -8.31 -1.29
N LEU A 167 13.99 -7.84 -0.13
CA LEU A 167 13.16 -7.51 1.02
C LEU A 167 12.99 -5.98 1.08
N TRP A 168 11.74 -5.55 1.19
CA TRP A 168 11.36 -4.16 1.35
C TRP A 168 10.71 -3.99 2.72
N GLU A 169 11.31 -3.15 3.54
CA GLU A 169 10.81 -2.82 4.88
C GLU A 169 10.31 -1.39 4.89
N VAL A 170 9.09 -1.20 5.41
CA VAL A 170 8.50 0.12 5.61
C VAL A 170 8.26 0.34 7.09
N SER A 171 8.55 1.55 7.57
CA SER A 171 8.11 2.00 8.89
C SER A 171 7.69 3.45 8.82
N ALA A 172 6.59 3.81 9.49
CA ALA A 172 6.09 5.17 9.49
C ALA A 172 5.44 5.49 10.85
N ASP A 173 5.44 6.76 11.22
CA ASP A 173 4.63 7.25 12.33
C ASP A 173 3.19 7.46 11.83
N SER A 174 2.21 7.03 12.62
CA SER A 174 0.79 7.20 12.34
C SER A 174 0.11 7.92 13.50
N SER A 175 -0.83 8.81 13.19
CA SER A 175 -1.64 9.53 14.16
C SER A 175 -3.13 9.47 13.81
N GLY A 176 -3.98 9.53 14.83
CA GLY A 176 -5.43 9.50 14.70
C GLY A 176 -6.08 9.29 16.07
N ASP A 177 -7.31 8.74 16.09
CA ASP A 177 -8.05 8.50 17.33
C ASP A 177 -8.91 7.23 17.25
N THR A 178 -9.48 6.83 18.39
CA THR A 178 -10.40 5.71 18.46
C THR A 178 -11.73 6.09 17.82
N PHE A 179 -12.24 5.21 16.95
CA PHE A 179 -13.49 5.40 16.24
C PHE A 179 -14.67 5.52 17.21
N ASP A 180 -15.39 6.64 17.16
CA ASP A 180 -16.64 6.85 17.89
C ASP A 180 -17.77 7.12 16.88
N PRO A 181 -18.80 6.26 16.76
CA PRO A 181 -19.91 6.44 15.82
C PRO A 181 -20.76 7.69 16.09
N LYS A 182 -20.61 8.36 17.25
CA LYS A 182 -21.25 9.65 17.53
C LYS A 182 -20.47 10.83 16.98
N LYS A 183 -19.15 10.67 16.78
CA LYS A 183 -18.23 11.71 16.35
C LYS A 183 -17.86 11.55 14.88
N HIS A 184 -17.65 10.32 14.43
CA HIS A 184 -17.14 9.98 13.11
C HIS A 184 -18.24 9.45 12.22
N SER A 185 -18.30 9.94 10.98
CA SER A 185 -19.21 9.41 9.97
C SER A 185 -18.84 7.97 9.62
N GLN A 186 -19.83 7.12 9.42
CA GLN A 186 -19.59 5.79 8.84
C GLN A 186 -19.53 5.93 7.33
N GLY A 187 -18.33 5.75 6.78
CA GLY A 187 -18.11 5.54 5.35
C GLY A 187 -18.30 4.08 4.99
N THR A 188 -17.47 3.58 4.08
CA THR A 188 -17.52 2.19 3.62
C THR A 188 -16.47 1.35 4.33
N GLU A 189 -16.85 0.16 4.80
CA GLU A 189 -15.90 -0.78 5.39
C GLU A 189 -14.90 -1.25 4.31
N VAL A 190 -13.62 -1.26 4.65
CA VAL A 190 -12.57 -1.89 3.84
C VAL A 190 -12.24 -3.24 4.48
N LYS A 191 -12.37 -4.32 3.72
CA LYS A 191 -12.14 -5.69 4.19
C LYS A 191 -10.70 -6.14 4.01
N ALA A 192 -10.11 -5.83 2.86
CA ALA A 192 -8.78 -6.28 2.50
C ALA A 192 -8.13 -5.42 1.41
N ILE A 193 -6.80 -5.48 1.35
CA ILE A 193 -6.00 -4.87 0.29
C ILE A 193 -5.80 -5.92 -0.81
N THR A 194 -6.17 -5.59 -2.04
CA THR A 194 -6.07 -6.51 -3.18
C THR A 194 -4.72 -6.34 -3.90
N LYS A 195 -3.81 -7.28 -3.64
CA LYS A 195 -2.40 -7.22 -4.07
C LYS A 195 -2.18 -7.40 -5.58
N SER A 196 -3.13 -8.03 -6.28
CA SER A 196 -2.95 -8.43 -7.68
C SER A 196 -2.83 -7.27 -8.66
N ASN A 197 -3.25 -6.05 -8.28
CA ASN A 197 -3.25 -4.89 -9.16
C ASN A 197 -2.63 -3.63 -8.55
N THR A 198 -1.86 -3.77 -7.47
CA THR A 198 -1.10 -2.65 -6.91
C THR A 198 -0.09 -2.15 -7.94
N THR A 199 -0.14 -0.85 -8.23
CA THR A 199 0.73 -0.22 -9.23
C THR A 199 1.43 1.00 -8.65
N VAL A 200 2.72 1.15 -8.95
CA VAL A 200 3.53 2.33 -8.62
C VAL A 200 4.08 2.90 -9.92
N VAL A 201 3.74 4.15 -10.23
CA VAL A 201 4.16 4.86 -11.43
C VAL A 201 5.05 6.03 -11.04
N ARG A 202 6.29 6.02 -11.52
CA ARG A 202 7.28 7.07 -11.24
C ARG A 202 7.31 8.07 -12.41
N GLY A 203 6.70 9.22 -12.20
CA GLY A 203 6.75 10.35 -13.11
C GLY A 203 8.01 11.20 -12.93
N LYS A 204 8.15 12.24 -13.75
CA LYS A 204 9.28 13.18 -13.66
C LYS A 204 9.22 14.06 -12.40
N THR A 205 8.02 14.37 -11.93
CA THR A 205 7.79 15.36 -10.85
C THR A 205 7.06 14.78 -9.64
N ARG A 206 6.49 13.59 -9.77
CA ARG A 206 5.72 12.92 -8.72
C ARG A 206 5.70 11.41 -8.90
N VAL A 207 5.33 10.70 -7.85
CA VAL A 207 5.01 9.27 -7.84
C VAL A 207 3.52 9.13 -7.66
N ASP A 208 2.90 8.29 -8.48
CA ASP A 208 1.49 7.92 -8.41
C ASP A 208 1.39 6.44 -8.00
N VAL A 209 0.45 6.11 -7.12
CA VAL A 209 0.16 4.74 -6.70
C VAL A 209 -1.32 4.45 -6.85
N TYR A 210 -1.63 3.22 -7.27
CA TYR A 210 -2.99 2.74 -7.47
C TYR A 210 -3.15 1.45 -6.69
N VAL A 211 -4.14 1.40 -5.80
CA VAL A 211 -4.43 0.24 -4.96
C VAL A 211 -5.91 -0.08 -5.03
N ILE A 212 -6.23 -1.35 -5.25
CA ILE A 212 -7.60 -1.85 -5.14
C ILE A 212 -7.83 -2.31 -3.70
N VAL A 213 -8.97 -1.94 -3.13
CA VAL A 213 -9.41 -2.47 -1.84
C VAL A 213 -10.79 -3.13 -1.97
N ASP A 214 -10.94 -4.27 -1.31
CA ASP A 214 -12.20 -5.01 -1.17
C ASP A 214 -13.07 -4.34 -0.11
N ILE A 215 -14.34 -4.10 -0.43
CA ILE A 215 -15.30 -3.33 0.37
C ILE A 215 -16.57 -4.12 0.66
#